data_AF-A0A0C2Z8N3-F1
#
_entry.id   AF-A0A0C2Z8N3-F1
#
_cell.length_a   1.000
_cell.length_b   1.000
_cell.length_c   1.000
_cell.angle_alpha   90.00
_cell.angle_beta   90.00
_cell.angle_gamma   90.00
#
_symmetry.space_group_name_H-M   'P 1'
#
loop_
_entity.id
_entity.type
_entity.pdbx_description
1 polymer ?
#
loop_
_entity_poly.entity_id
_entity_poly.type
_entity_poly.pdbx_seq_one_letter_code
_entity_poly.pdbx_strand_id
1 'polypeptide(L)'
;MSHYCWESLCEVEFEINGQSYRSTWTQKRAHKKPDGKFQSAKMDLVDLKTDKVIVSGSSKVTQHIEALSGLDFDRFTQSMMLAQGSFDAFLKAKESDRSLLLEKITGTKIYTEISKRVYAQYSLYDNEIKLEEKVLEGIEFLDEEQLYEKKAIIAEHKKQKEIAHSQLKEMTIILNWVEQLFLLRKNQEQYTKAFEAIAQEKECKKEDFIKKKSVKKRILLNLIWQKRHWLLPLCIDIKKC
;
A
#
# COMPACT_ATOMS: atom_id res chain seq x y z
N MET A 1 -47.07 41.48 10.73
CA MET A 1 -48.13 41.69 11.75
C MET A 1 -47.75 42.85 12.63
N SER A 2 -48.59 43.88 12.72
CA SER A 2 -48.41 44.99 13.66
C SER A 2 -48.60 44.54 15.11
N HIS A 3 -48.04 45.30 16.05
CA HIS A 3 -48.28 45.09 17.48
C HIS A 3 -49.78 45.20 17.81
N TYR A 4 -50.26 44.35 18.72
CA TYR A 4 -51.67 44.25 19.15
C TYR A 4 -52.69 43.71 18.12
N CYS A 5 -52.25 43.13 17.00
CA CYS A 5 -53.17 42.50 16.03
C CYS A 5 -53.22 40.96 16.15
N TRP A 6 -54.42 40.38 15.97
CA TRP A 6 -54.65 38.93 16.00
C TRP A 6 -54.71 38.27 14.62
N GLU A 7 -54.81 39.06 13.54
CA GLU A 7 -54.72 38.58 12.15
C GLU A 7 -53.91 39.52 11.24
N SER A 8 -53.40 38.98 10.14
CA SER A 8 -52.74 39.73 9.08
C SER A 8 -53.04 39.05 7.77
N LEU A 9 -53.36 39.88 6.79
CA LEU A 9 -53.70 39.47 5.44
C LEU A 9 -52.78 40.24 4.50
N CYS A 10 -52.24 39.52 3.52
CA CYS A 10 -51.58 40.12 2.37
C CYS A 10 -52.20 39.51 1.12
N GLU A 11 -52.56 40.35 0.17
CA GLU A 11 -53.16 39.94 -1.08
C GLU A 11 -52.45 40.66 -2.21
N VAL A 12 -52.06 39.88 -3.23
CA VAL A 12 -51.35 40.39 -4.40
C VAL A 12 -52.02 39.81 -5.64
N GLU A 13 -52.46 40.70 -6.51
CA GLU A 13 -52.91 40.37 -7.85
C GLU A 13 -51.78 40.61 -8.85
N PHE A 14 -51.52 39.65 -9.71
CA PHE A 14 -50.44 39.71 -10.69
C PHE A 14 -50.81 38.96 -11.97
N GLU A 15 -50.12 39.28 -13.05
CA GLU A 15 -50.35 38.66 -14.37
C GLU A 15 -49.09 37.95 -14.85
N ILE A 16 -49.23 36.73 -15.34
CA ILE A 16 -48.15 35.96 -15.96
C ILE A 16 -48.67 35.42 -17.30
N ASN A 17 -47.94 35.71 -18.39
CA ASN A 17 -48.24 35.22 -19.74
C ASN A 17 -49.70 35.46 -20.20
N GLY A 18 -50.29 36.62 -19.86
CA GLY A 18 -51.66 36.96 -20.26
C GLY A 18 -52.76 36.40 -19.35
N GLN A 19 -52.40 35.74 -18.25
CA GLN A 19 -53.33 35.19 -17.27
C GLN A 19 -53.16 35.87 -15.91
N SER A 20 -54.27 36.36 -15.36
CA SER A 20 -54.29 37.09 -14.09
C SER A 20 -54.59 36.15 -12.92
N TYR A 21 -53.80 36.28 -11.87
CA TYR A 21 -53.86 35.46 -10.66
C TYR A 21 -53.94 36.34 -9.42
N ARG A 22 -54.52 35.81 -8.35
CA ARG A 22 -54.56 36.42 -7.02
C ARG A 22 -53.97 35.44 -6.01
N SER A 23 -52.93 35.87 -5.31
CA SER A 23 -52.35 35.13 -4.20
C SER A 23 -52.69 35.81 -2.89
N THR A 24 -53.29 35.06 -1.97
CA THR A 24 -53.70 35.55 -0.66
C THR A 24 -52.95 34.79 0.43
N TRP A 25 -52.29 35.51 1.33
CA TRP A 25 -51.61 34.95 2.50
C TRP A 25 -52.25 35.47 3.79
N THR A 26 -52.62 34.57 4.69
CA THR A 26 -53.28 34.90 5.95
C THR A 26 -52.59 34.22 7.13
N GLN A 27 -52.29 35.03 8.15
CA GLN A 27 -51.76 34.56 9.43
C GLN A 27 -52.69 34.98 10.57
N LYS A 28 -53.08 34.01 11.40
CA LYS A 28 -53.97 34.23 12.55
C LYS A 28 -53.34 33.73 13.84
N ARG A 29 -53.79 34.31 14.96
CA ARG A 29 -53.47 33.87 16.33
C ARG A 29 -54.66 33.15 16.96
N ALA A 30 -54.38 32.22 17.85
CA ALA A 30 -55.38 31.43 18.55
C ALA A 30 -56.36 32.32 19.35
N HIS A 31 -57.64 31.91 19.40
CA HIS A 31 -58.71 32.58 20.13
C HIS A 31 -58.91 34.07 19.79
N LYS A 32 -58.44 34.54 18.63
CA LYS A 32 -58.48 35.96 18.23
C LYS A 32 -57.84 36.91 19.25
N LYS A 33 -56.85 36.42 20.01
CA LYS A 33 -56.12 37.22 20.99
C LYS A 33 -54.79 37.72 20.40
N PRO A 34 -54.41 38.98 20.64
CA PRO A 34 -53.11 39.51 20.21
C PRO A 34 -51.91 38.72 20.74
N ASP A 35 -52.02 38.14 21.95
CA ASP A 35 -51.00 37.27 22.56
C ASP A 35 -51.22 35.78 22.30
N GLY A 36 -52.21 35.41 21.47
CA GLY A 36 -52.46 34.02 21.12
C GLY A 36 -51.29 33.41 20.33
N LYS A 37 -51.09 32.09 20.47
CA LYS A 37 -50.13 31.32 19.66
C LYS A 37 -50.48 31.42 18.17
N PHE A 38 -49.48 31.52 17.31
CA PHE A 38 -49.67 31.50 15.86
C PHE A 38 -50.28 30.17 15.40
N GLN A 39 -51.30 30.28 14.56
CA GLN A 39 -51.87 29.15 13.81
C GLN A 39 -51.07 28.92 12.53
N SER A 40 -51.28 27.79 11.85
CA SER A 40 -50.66 27.56 10.54
C SER A 40 -51.11 28.63 9.54
N ALA A 41 -50.14 29.25 8.87
CA ALA A 41 -50.41 30.20 7.80
C ALA A 41 -51.24 29.52 6.69
N LYS A 42 -52.25 30.24 6.20
CA LYS A 42 -53.02 29.82 5.03
C LYS A 42 -52.57 30.65 3.84
N MET A 43 -52.40 29.97 2.72
CA MET A 43 -52.05 30.62 1.46
C MET A 43 -52.85 29.96 0.36
N ASP A 44 -53.50 30.78 -0.47
CA ASP A 44 -54.35 30.34 -1.57
C ASP A 44 -53.96 31.08 -2.84
N LEU A 45 -53.98 30.38 -3.97
CA LEU A 45 -53.79 30.95 -5.30
C LEU A 45 -55.08 30.76 -6.10
N VAL A 46 -55.63 31.85 -6.62
CA VAL A 46 -56.90 31.91 -7.33
C VAL A 46 -56.65 32.42 -8.75
N ASP A 47 -57.34 31.83 -9.73
CA ASP A 47 -57.43 32.39 -11.09
C ASP A 47 -58.49 33.48 -11.11
N LEU A 48 -58.10 34.71 -11.44
CA LEU A 48 -59.01 35.86 -11.46
C LEU A 48 -60.06 35.80 -12.58
N LYS A 49 -59.81 35.05 -13.68
CA LYS A 49 -60.79 34.94 -14.78
C LYS A 49 -61.93 33.99 -14.44
N THR A 50 -61.63 32.92 -13.69
CA THR A 50 -62.60 31.88 -13.34
C THR A 50 -63.07 31.93 -11.89
N ASP A 51 -62.41 32.75 -11.07
CA ASP A 51 -62.57 32.88 -9.62
C ASP A 51 -62.47 31.54 -8.87
N LYS A 52 -61.67 30.62 -9.42
CA LYS A 52 -61.44 29.28 -8.85
C LYS A 52 -60.10 29.21 -8.14
N VAL A 53 -60.11 28.60 -6.97
CA VAL A 53 -58.89 28.24 -6.23
C VAL A 53 -58.14 27.17 -7.02
N ILE A 54 -56.94 27.51 -7.45
CA ILE A 54 -56.03 26.61 -8.18
C ILE A 54 -55.34 25.68 -7.19
N VAL A 55 -54.77 26.26 -6.13
CA VAL A 55 -54.01 25.51 -5.12
C VAL A 55 -54.06 26.22 -3.77
N SER A 56 -54.10 25.41 -2.71
CA SER A 56 -54.08 25.84 -1.32
C SER A 56 -52.91 25.21 -0.56
N GLY A 57 -52.33 25.99 0.35
CA GLY A 57 -51.21 25.61 1.22
C GLY A 57 -49.91 26.30 0.82
N SER A 58 -49.22 26.89 1.80
CA SER A 58 -48.04 27.75 1.59
C SER A 58 -46.98 27.13 0.67
N SER A 59 -46.50 25.93 0.98
CA SER A 59 -45.45 25.29 0.18
C SER A 59 -45.90 24.97 -1.25
N LYS A 60 -47.15 24.54 -1.43
CA LYS A 60 -47.68 24.18 -2.76
C LYS A 60 -47.92 25.42 -3.61
N VAL A 61 -48.45 26.48 -3.01
CA VAL A 61 -48.64 27.77 -3.68
C VAL A 61 -47.29 28.34 -4.13
N THR A 62 -46.28 28.35 -3.26
CA THR A 62 -44.93 28.82 -3.62
C THR A 62 -44.36 28.05 -4.81
N GLN A 63 -44.37 26.71 -4.76
CA GLN A 63 -43.88 25.89 -5.88
C GLN A 63 -44.65 26.14 -7.18
N HIS A 64 -45.96 26.37 -7.08
CA HIS A 64 -46.78 26.63 -8.27
C HIS A 64 -46.50 28.00 -8.89
N ILE A 65 -46.33 29.04 -8.07
CA ILE A 65 -45.93 30.38 -8.53
C ILE A 65 -44.53 30.34 -9.15
N GLU A 66 -43.58 29.61 -8.56
CA GLU A 66 -42.22 29.44 -9.12
C GLU A 66 -42.27 28.75 -10.48
N ALA A 67 -43.10 27.71 -10.63
CA ALA A 67 -43.28 27.02 -11.90
C ALA A 67 -43.96 27.90 -12.97
N LEU A 68 -44.93 28.73 -12.58
CA LEU A 68 -45.63 29.64 -13.50
C LEU A 68 -44.74 30.80 -13.96
N SER A 69 -44.03 31.42 -13.03
CA SER A 69 -43.19 32.61 -13.30
C SER A 69 -41.79 32.26 -13.81
N GLY A 70 -41.29 31.05 -13.55
CA GLY A 70 -39.90 30.66 -13.81
C GLY A 70 -38.89 31.32 -12.87
N LEU A 71 -39.37 32.01 -11.82
CA LEU A 71 -38.57 32.78 -10.88
C LEU A 71 -38.74 32.19 -9.48
N ASP A 72 -37.62 31.88 -8.84
CA ASP A 72 -37.56 31.57 -7.40
C ASP A 72 -37.56 32.88 -6.58
N PHE A 73 -37.75 32.77 -5.26
CA PHE A 73 -37.78 33.94 -4.36
C PHE A 73 -36.52 34.82 -4.47
N ASP A 74 -35.35 34.18 -4.58
CA ASP A 74 -34.06 34.87 -4.68
C ASP A 74 -33.96 35.67 -5.98
N ARG A 75 -34.37 35.08 -7.11
CA ARG A 75 -34.43 35.78 -8.41
C ARG A 75 -35.43 36.92 -8.38
N PHE A 76 -36.63 36.70 -7.85
CA PHE A 76 -37.66 37.75 -7.77
C PHE A 76 -37.17 38.97 -6.98
N THR A 77 -36.48 38.74 -5.86
CA THR A 77 -35.92 39.82 -5.02
C THR A 77 -34.71 40.50 -5.67
N GLN A 78 -34.00 39.82 -6.56
CA GLN A 78 -32.85 40.40 -7.26
C GLN A 78 -33.25 41.14 -8.54
N SER A 79 -34.30 40.69 -9.24
CA SER A 79 -34.67 41.19 -10.55
C SER A 79 -35.86 42.16 -10.54
N MET A 80 -36.81 42.00 -9.62
CA MET A 80 -38.13 42.64 -9.70
C MET A 80 -38.44 43.50 -8.47
N MET A 81 -38.08 43.04 -7.27
CA MET A 81 -38.20 43.81 -6.05
C MET A 81 -36.84 44.39 -5.68
N LEU A 82 -36.51 45.58 -6.18
CA LEU A 82 -35.30 46.30 -5.76
C LEU A 82 -35.41 46.66 -4.27
N ALA A 83 -35.02 45.74 -3.39
CA ALA A 83 -35.05 45.98 -1.96
C ALA A 83 -34.16 47.18 -1.64
N GLN A 84 -34.68 48.14 -0.88
CA GLN A 84 -34.00 49.39 -0.56
C GLN A 84 -32.58 49.12 -0.03
N GLY A 85 -31.55 49.55 -0.77
CA GLY A 85 -30.12 49.35 -0.44
C GLY A 85 -29.43 48.16 -1.13
N SER A 86 -30.16 47.14 -1.59
CA SER A 86 -29.58 45.96 -2.26
C SER A 86 -29.11 46.23 -3.71
N PHE A 87 -29.74 47.20 -4.39
CA PHE A 87 -29.35 47.62 -5.74
C PHE A 87 -28.02 48.42 -5.74
N ASP A 88 -27.79 49.26 -4.72
CA ASP A 88 -26.52 49.98 -4.57
C ASP A 88 -25.36 49.01 -4.36
N ALA A 89 -25.59 47.91 -3.63
CA ALA A 89 -24.60 46.85 -3.46
C ALA A 89 -24.30 46.14 -4.80
N PHE A 90 -25.31 45.96 -5.67
CA PHE A 90 -25.10 45.44 -7.02
C PHE A 90 -24.30 46.39 -7.92
N LEU A 91 -24.55 47.70 -7.87
CA LEU A 91 -23.77 48.69 -8.64
C LEU A 91 -22.32 48.82 -8.15
N LYS A 92 -22.10 48.68 -6.84
CA LYS A 92 -20.77 48.77 -6.22
C LYS A 92 -20.02 47.44 -6.16
N ALA A 93 -20.65 46.33 -6.55
CA ALA A 93 -20.05 45.01 -6.55
C ALA A 93 -18.88 44.93 -7.55
N LYS A 94 -17.89 44.09 -7.24
CA LYS A 94 -16.83 43.75 -8.18
C LYS A 94 -17.41 43.00 -9.37
N GLU A 95 -16.74 43.06 -10.52
CA GLU A 95 -17.19 42.44 -11.76
C GLU A 95 -17.48 40.93 -11.63
N SER A 96 -16.69 40.21 -10.82
CA SER A 96 -16.92 38.80 -10.48
C SER A 96 -18.25 38.57 -9.77
N ASP A 97 -18.54 39.38 -8.76
CA ASP A 97 -19.73 39.25 -7.92
C ASP A 97 -20.98 39.67 -8.70
N ARG A 98 -20.84 40.68 -9.56
CA ARG A 98 -21.87 41.11 -10.50
C ARG A 98 -22.20 40.03 -11.53
N SER A 99 -21.19 39.34 -12.07
CA SER A 99 -21.37 38.23 -13.01
C SER A 99 -22.12 37.06 -12.36
N LEU A 100 -21.78 36.71 -11.12
CA LEU A 100 -22.49 35.69 -10.34
C LEU A 100 -23.95 36.05 -10.07
N LEU A 101 -24.25 37.32 -9.80
CA LEU A 101 -25.62 37.80 -9.60
C LEU A 101 -26.41 37.76 -10.91
N LEU A 102 -25.81 38.20 -12.02
CA LEU A 102 -26.42 38.10 -13.35
C LEU A 102 -26.70 36.65 -13.74
N GLU A 103 -25.78 35.72 -13.46
CA GLU A 103 -25.96 34.29 -13.70
C GLU A 103 -27.13 33.69 -12.89
N LYS A 104 -27.32 34.15 -11.64
CA LYS A 104 -28.46 33.75 -10.81
C LYS A 104 -29.78 34.24 -11.39
N ILE A 105 -29.82 35.48 -11.89
CA ILE A 105 -30.99 36.12 -12.48
C ILE A 105 -31.38 35.47 -13.82
N THR A 106 -30.42 35.23 -14.71
CA THR A 106 -30.66 34.62 -16.03
C THR A 106 -30.84 33.11 -15.97
N GLY A 107 -30.60 32.50 -14.80
CA GLY A 107 -30.66 31.06 -14.62
C GLY A 107 -29.55 30.29 -15.32
N THR A 108 -28.44 30.96 -15.67
CA THR A 108 -27.30 30.34 -16.37
C THR A 108 -26.34 29.57 -15.44
N LYS A 109 -26.79 29.18 -14.22
CA LYS A 109 -26.06 28.34 -13.26
C LYS A 109 -25.43 27.08 -13.87
N ILE A 110 -26.07 26.57 -14.93
CA ILE A 110 -25.62 25.39 -15.69
C ILE A 110 -24.23 25.63 -16.30
N TYR A 111 -23.91 26.85 -16.74
CA TYR A 111 -22.62 27.14 -17.38
C TYR A 111 -21.45 27.12 -16.38
N THR A 112 -21.66 27.60 -15.14
CA THR A 112 -20.64 27.45 -14.09
C THR A 112 -20.37 25.98 -13.77
N GLU A 113 -21.41 25.15 -13.75
CA GLU A 113 -21.25 23.71 -13.54
C GLU A 113 -20.52 23.02 -14.71
N ILE A 114 -20.85 23.38 -15.95
CA ILE A 114 -20.14 22.89 -17.14
C ILE A 114 -18.66 23.29 -17.07
N SER A 115 -18.36 24.56 -16.78
CA SER A 115 -16.99 25.07 -16.69
C SER A 115 -16.17 24.31 -15.65
N LYS A 116 -16.74 24.06 -14.46
CA LYS A 116 -16.09 23.26 -13.41
C LYS A 116 -15.78 21.84 -13.87
N ARG A 117 -16.70 21.18 -14.58
CA ARG A 117 -16.49 19.82 -15.09
C ARG A 117 -15.41 19.77 -16.16
N VAL A 118 -15.43 20.72 -17.10
CA VAL A 118 -14.41 20.83 -18.14
C VAL A 118 -13.04 21.05 -17.50
N TYR A 119 -12.94 21.96 -16.53
CA TYR A 119 -11.68 22.21 -15.82
C TYR A 119 -11.18 20.99 -15.04
N ALA A 120 -12.09 20.27 -14.36
CA ALA A 120 -11.73 19.04 -13.66
C ALA A 120 -11.18 17.98 -14.63
N GLN A 121 -11.81 17.81 -15.79
CA GLN A 121 -11.38 16.86 -16.80
C GLN A 121 -10.07 17.28 -17.47
N TYR A 122 -9.90 18.57 -17.78
CA TYR A 122 -8.64 19.14 -18.25
C TYR A 122 -7.50 18.87 -17.25
N SER A 123 -7.74 19.11 -15.96
CA SER A 123 -6.72 18.90 -14.92
C SER A 123 -6.31 17.44 -14.79
N LEU A 124 -7.20 16.49 -15.08
CA LEU A 124 -6.85 15.06 -15.08
C LEU A 124 -5.92 14.74 -16.25
N TYR A 125 -6.28 15.15 -17.48
CA TYR A 125 -5.46 14.90 -18.65
C TYR A 125 -4.11 15.64 -18.62
N ASP A 126 -4.08 16.87 -18.12
CA ASP A 126 -2.84 17.64 -17.93
C ASP A 126 -1.88 16.92 -16.96
N ASN A 127 -2.42 16.29 -15.92
CA ASN A 127 -1.60 15.47 -15.01
C ASN A 127 -1.10 14.17 -15.67
N GLU A 128 -1.92 13.50 -16.48
CA GLU A 128 -1.50 12.30 -17.23
C GLU A 128 -0.38 12.65 -18.21
N ILE A 129 -0.54 13.70 -19.00
CA ILE A 129 0.47 14.18 -19.96
C ILE A 129 1.78 14.49 -19.24
N LYS A 130 1.73 15.24 -18.13
CA LYS A 130 2.94 15.56 -17.34
C LYS A 130 3.62 14.31 -16.78
N LEU A 131 2.88 13.24 -16.52
CA LEU A 131 3.44 11.99 -16.04
C LEU A 131 4.16 11.26 -17.18
N GLU A 132 3.54 11.20 -18.36
CA GLU A 132 4.16 10.64 -19.57
C GLU A 132 5.40 11.43 -20.02
N GLU A 133 5.34 12.77 -19.99
CA GLU A 133 6.49 13.63 -20.28
C GLU A 133 7.66 13.33 -19.34
N LYS A 134 7.42 13.15 -18.03
CA LYS A 134 8.46 12.75 -17.08
C LYS A 134 9.05 11.38 -17.37
N VAL A 135 8.23 10.43 -17.86
CA VAL A 135 8.72 9.11 -18.28
C VAL A 135 9.62 9.26 -19.51
N LEU A 136 9.21 10.08 -20.47
CA LEU A 136 9.99 10.38 -21.68
C LEU A 136 11.30 11.11 -21.36
N GLU A 137 11.30 12.07 -20.43
CA GLU A 137 12.51 12.74 -19.94
C GLU A 137 13.50 11.75 -19.29
N GLY A 138 13.01 10.66 -18.69
CA GLY A 138 13.84 9.60 -18.13
C GLY A 138 14.46 8.65 -19.18
N ILE A 139 14.02 8.74 -20.44
CA ILE A 139 14.56 7.95 -21.54
C ILE A 139 15.63 8.81 -22.24
N GLU A 140 16.88 8.66 -21.80
CA GLU A 140 18.02 9.19 -22.56
C GLU A 140 18.11 8.45 -23.90
N PHE A 141 17.93 9.19 -24.99
CA PHE A 141 18.24 8.70 -26.32
C PHE A 141 19.76 8.61 -26.45
N LEU A 142 20.30 7.40 -26.40
CA LEU A 142 21.71 7.15 -26.69
C LEU A 142 21.92 7.28 -28.19
N ASP A 143 22.84 8.16 -28.57
CA ASP A 143 23.32 8.24 -29.94
C ASP A 143 24.09 6.96 -30.33
N GLU A 144 24.20 6.66 -31.62
CA GLU A 144 24.85 5.45 -32.13
C GLU A 144 26.31 5.35 -31.66
N GLU A 145 27.01 6.49 -31.56
CA GLU A 145 28.39 6.58 -31.08
C GLU A 145 28.50 6.23 -29.58
N GLN A 146 27.61 6.77 -28.74
CA GLN A 146 27.57 6.47 -27.31
C GLN A 146 27.21 5.01 -27.03
N LEU A 147 26.34 4.44 -27.87
CA LEU A 147 25.94 3.04 -27.78
C LEU A 147 27.10 2.11 -28.16
N TYR A 148 27.90 2.48 -29.15
CA TYR A 148 29.12 1.75 -29.51
C TYR A 148 30.16 1.80 -28.38
N GLU A 149 30.41 2.98 -27.81
CA GLU A 149 31.36 3.17 -26.71
C GLU A 149 30.97 2.35 -25.47
N LYS A 150 29.71 2.44 -25.02
CA LYS A 150 29.23 1.66 -23.87
C LYS A 150 29.28 0.15 -24.12
N LYS A 151 28.99 -0.31 -25.35
CA LYS A 151 29.14 -1.73 -25.72
C LYS A 151 30.59 -2.19 -25.68
N ALA A 152 31.53 -1.36 -26.14
CA ALA A 152 32.96 -1.65 -26.07
C ALA A 152 33.43 -1.78 -24.62
N ILE A 153 33.00 -0.85 -23.75
CA ILE A 153 33.29 -0.87 -22.31
C ILE A 153 32.74 -2.14 -21.64
N ILE A 154 31.50 -2.53 -21.95
CA ILE A 154 30.89 -3.77 -21.42
C ILE A 154 31.68 -5.00 -21.86
N ALA A 155 32.09 -5.05 -23.14
CA ALA A 155 32.88 -6.17 -23.66
C ALA A 155 34.24 -6.27 -22.96
N GLU A 156 34.89 -5.14 -22.71
CA GLU A 156 36.18 -5.08 -22.01
C GLU A 156 36.05 -5.51 -20.54
N HIS A 157 35.08 -4.97 -19.80
CA HIS A 157 34.84 -5.38 -18.42
C HIS A 157 34.46 -6.86 -18.30
N LYS A 158 33.76 -7.41 -19.29
CA LYS A 158 33.44 -8.84 -19.32
C LYS A 158 34.70 -9.70 -19.44
N LYS A 159 35.64 -9.33 -20.33
CA LYS A 159 36.95 -10.00 -20.43
C LYS A 159 37.73 -9.91 -19.12
N GLN A 160 37.80 -8.72 -18.52
CA GLN A 160 38.50 -8.53 -17.24
C GLN A 160 37.89 -9.38 -16.13
N LYS A 161 36.56 -9.49 -16.06
CA LYS A 161 35.87 -10.36 -15.11
C LYS A 161 36.20 -11.84 -15.32
N GLU A 162 36.28 -12.30 -16.57
CA GLU A 162 36.64 -13.68 -16.89
C GLU A 162 38.08 -14.01 -16.47
N ILE A 163 39.03 -13.10 -16.72
CA ILE A 163 40.44 -13.24 -16.30
C ILE A 163 40.55 -13.24 -14.77
N ALA A 164 39.89 -12.30 -14.09
CA ALA A 164 39.91 -12.27 -12.63
C ALA A 164 39.28 -13.54 -12.04
N HIS A 165 38.22 -14.07 -12.67
CA HIS A 165 37.59 -15.31 -12.24
C HIS A 165 38.48 -16.55 -12.43
N SER A 166 39.26 -16.63 -13.52
CA SER A 166 40.22 -17.71 -13.71
C SER A 166 41.36 -17.66 -12.68
N GLN A 167 41.89 -16.47 -12.41
CA GLN A 167 42.91 -16.26 -11.37
C GLN A 167 42.40 -16.67 -9.98
N LEU A 168 41.14 -16.32 -9.66
CA LEU A 168 40.52 -16.68 -8.38
C LEU A 168 40.36 -18.21 -8.25
N LYS A 169 40.00 -18.90 -9.34
CA LYS A 169 39.96 -20.37 -9.38
C LYS A 169 41.35 -20.97 -9.13
N GLU A 170 42.38 -20.45 -9.78
CA GLU A 170 43.77 -20.92 -9.57
C GLU A 170 44.21 -20.72 -8.12
N MET A 171 43.99 -19.53 -7.55
CA MET A 171 44.29 -19.26 -6.14
C MET A 171 43.52 -20.17 -5.19
N THR A 172 42.24 -20.47 -5.48
CA THR A 172 41.43 -21.38 -4.65
C THR A 172 42.00 -22.80 -4.66
N ILE A 173 42.46 -23.27 -5.82
CA ILE A 173 43.13 -24.57 -5.93
C ILE A 173 44.39 -24.56 -5.06
N ILE A 174 45.23 -23.53 -5.18
CA ILE A 174 46.48 -23.42 -4.41
C ILE A 174 46.19 -23.40 -2.90
N LEU A 175 45.19 -22.65 -2.45
CA LEU A 175 44.78 -22.61 -1.04
C LEU A 175 44.38 -23.99 -0.52
N ASN A 176 43.54 -24.72 -1.27
CA ASN A 176 43.17 -26.08 -0.91
C ASN A 176 44.39 -27.01 -0.84
N TRP A 177 45.33 -26.92 -1.78
CA TRP A 177 46.57 -27.69 -1.72
C TRP A 177 47.39 -27.39 -0.46
N VAL A 178 47.51 -26.11 -0.07
CA VAL A 178 48.24 -25.71 1.14
C VAL A 178 47.56 -26.24 2.40
N GLU A 179 46.23 -26.18 2.48
CA GLU A 179 45.45 -26.74 3.58
C GLU A 179 45.63 -28.27 3.69
N GLN A 180 45.58 -28.98 2.56
CA GLN A 180 45.81 -30.42 2.52
C GLN A 180 47.23 -30.79 2.96
N LEU A 181 48.25 -30.03 2.52
CA LEU A 181 49.63 -30.24 2.95
C LEU A 181 49.80 -30.04 4.46
N PHE A 182 49.15 -29.01 5.03
CA PHE A 182 49.17 -28.78 6.47
C PHE A 182 48.53 -29.94 7.24
N LEU A 183 47.38 -30.44 6.76
CA LEU A 183 46.69 -31.59 7.36
C LEU A 183 47.55 -32.87 7.30
N LEU A 184 48.13 -33.17 6.14
CA LEU A 184 49.00 -34.33 5.94
C LEU A 184 50.23 -34.27 6.84
N ARG A 185 50.84 -33.09 6.98
CA ARG A 185 51.99 -32.89 7.88
C ARG A 185 51.62 -33.14 9.35
N LYS A 186 50.45 -32.66 9.78
CA LYS A 186 49.92 -32.92 11.13
C LYS A 186 49.67 -34.40 11.37
N ASN A 187 49.08 -35.09 10.38
CA ASN A 187 48.83 -36.53 10.46
C ASN A 187 50.15 -37.31 10.51
N GLN A 188 51.16 -36.92 9.71
CA GLN A 188 52.48 -37.53 9.73
C GLN A 188 53.11 -37.44 11.13
N GLU A 189 53.08 -36.26 11.78
CA GLU A 189 53.56 -36.10 13.16
C GLU A 189 52.79 -36.95 14.17
N GLN A 190 51.47 -37.11 13.98
CA GLN A 190 50.69 -37.98 14.85
C GLN A 190 51.07 -39.45 14.67
N TYR A 191 51.24 -39.91 13.43
CA TYR A 191 51.65 -41.28 13.14
C TYR A 191 53.07 -41.58 13.62
N THR A 192 54.02 -40.64 13.51
CA THR A 192 55.37 -40.82 14.04
C THR A 192 55.36 -40.90 15.57
N LYS A 193 54.63 -40.01 16.26
CA LYS A 193 54.48 -40.07 17.72
C LYS A 193 53.79 -41.36 18.18
N ALA A 194 52.73 -41.79 17.49
CA ALA A 194 52.05 -43.05 17.78
C ALA A 194 52.97 -44.25 17.55
N PHE A 195 53.76 -44.23 16.48
CA PHE A 195 54.74 -45.27 16.19
C PHE A 195 55.84 -45.32 17.26
N GLU A 196 56.38 -44.19 17.68
CA GLU A 196 57.37 -44.08 18.76
C GLU A 196 56.79 -44.57 20.10
N ALA A 197 55.54 -44.22 20.43
CA ALA A 197 54.87 -44.70 21.63
C ALA A 197 54.67 -46.22 21.61
N ILE A 198 54.24 -46.79 20.48
CA ILE A 198 54.10 -48.24 20.31
C ILE A 198 55.48 -48.93 20.37
N ALA A 199 56.52 -48.32 19.80
CA ALA A 199 57.89 -48.83 19.88
C ALA A 199 58.38 -48.84 21.34
N GLN A 200 58.22 -47.74 22.07
CA GLN A 200 58.56 -47.65 23.50
C GLN A 200 57.74 -48.62 24.35
N GLU A 201 56.44 -48.78 24.09
CA GLU A 201 55.61 -49.76 24.79
C GLU A 201 56.09 -51.20 24.53
N LYS A 202 56.50 -51.52 23.29
CA LYS A 202 57.15 -52.79 22.97
C LYS A 202 58.45 -52.95 23.75
N GLU A 203 59.26 -51.89 23.90
CA GLU A 203 60.51 -51.93 24.65
C GLU A 203 60.31 -52.10 26.16
N CYS A 204 59.42 -51.33 26.78
CA CYS A 204 59.10 -51.44 28.20
C CYS A 204 58.45 -52.79 28.55
N LYS A 205 57.65 -53.35 27.63
CA LYS A 205 57.03 -54.69 27.81
C LYS A 205 57.94 -55.83 27.31
N LYS A 206 59.19 -55.59 26.89
CA LYS A 206 60.14 -56.65 26.45
C LYS A 206 60.26 -57.74 27.51
N GLU A 207 60.39 -57.37 28.79
CA GLU A 207 60.49 -58.33 29.88
C GLU A 207 59.20 -59.14 30.09
N ASP A 208 58.04 -58.51 29.97
CA ASP A 208 56.74 -59.19 30.07
C ASP A 208 56.49 -60.12 28.87
N PHE A 209 56.95 -59.75 27.67
CA PHE A 209 56.95 -60.63 26.50
C PHE A 209 57.91 -61.81 26.67
N ILE A 210 59.10 -61.59 27.25
CA ILE A 210 60.05 -62.66 27.57
C ILE A 210 59.46 -63.58 28.65
N LYS A 211 58.84 -63.04 29.70
CA LYS A 211 58.13 -63.81 30.73
C LYS A 211 56.98 -64.63 30.14
N LYS A 212 56.11 -64.03 29.32
CA LYS A 212 55.02 -64.75 28.62
C LYS A 212 55.56 -65.83 27.66
N LYS A 213 56.65 -65.57 26.94
CA LYS A 213 57.34 -66.56 26.07
C LYS A 213 57.95 -67.70 26.90
N SER A 214 58.51 -67.38 28.06
CA SER A 214 59.12 -68.36 28.99
C SER A 214 58.06 -69.21 29.70
N VAL A 215 56.93 -68.61 30.10
CA VAL A 215 55.75 -69.30 30.64
C VAL A 215 55.16 -70.24 29.59
N LYS A 216 54.99 -69.78 28.34
CA LYS A 216 54.52 -70.61 27.23
C LYS A 216 55.47 -71.76 26.92
N LYS A 217 56.79 -71.52 26.95
CA LYS A 217 57.83 -72.55 26.80
C LYS A 217 57.82 -73.56 27.96
N ARG A 218 57.59 -73.11 29.19
CA ARG A 218 57.51 -73.94 30.40
C ARG A 218 56.25 -74.80 30.41
N ILE A 219 55.10 -74.29 29.94
CA ILE A 219 53.88 -75.09 29.72
C ILE A 219 54.13 -76.17 28.66
N LEU A 220 54.77 -75.81 27.54
CA LEU A 220 55.15 -76.75 26.48
C LEU A 220 56.09 -77.85 26.99
N LEU A 221 57.13 -77.48 27.75
CA LEU A 221 58.06 -78.43 28.38
C LEU A 221 57.38 -79.32 29.41
N ASN A 222 56.44 -78.79 30.21
CA ASN A 222 55.68 -79.57 31.18
C ASN A 222 54.77 -80.59 30.49
N LEU A 223 54.08 -80.20 29.41
CA LEU A 223 53.30 -81.11 28.56
C LEU A 223 54.17 -82.24 27.97
N ILE A 224 55.40 -81.94 27.55
CA ILE A 224 56.34 -82.93 27.02
C ILE A 224 56.84 -83.87 28.13
N TRP A 225 57.16 -83.34 29.31
CA TRP A 225 57.57 -84.14 30.48
C TRP A 225 56.46 -85.06 30.98
N GLN A 226 55.22 -84.56 31.03
CA GLN A 226 54.05 -85.34 31.41
C GLN A 226 53.82 -86.49 30.42
N LYS A 227 53.97 -86.26 29.10
CA LYS A 227 53.94 -87.35 28.10
C LYS A 227 55.08 -88.37 28.29
N ARG A 228 56.29 -87.92 28.64
CA ARG A 228 57.45 -88.81 28.82
C ARG A 228 57.38 -89.66 30.09
N HIS A 229 56.77 -89.14 31.16
CA HIS A 229 56.53 -89.90 32.40
C HIS A 229 55.54 -91.06 32.21
N TRP A 230 54.62 -90.94 31.27
CA TRP A 230 53.71 -92.04 30.87
C TRP A 230 54.36 -93.09 29.93
N LEU A 231 55.61 -92.90 29.49
CA LEU A 231 56.25 -93.72 28.46
C LEU A 231 57.49 -94.53 28.94
N LEU A 232 57.91 -94.44 30.22
CA LEU A 232 59.10 -95.15 30.72
C LEU A 232 58.93 -95.74 32.15
N PRO A 233 57.90 -96.57 32.39
CA PRO A 233 58.07 -97.76 33.22
C PRO A 233 57.54 -98.98 32.46
N LEU A 234 58.31 -99.48 31.49
CA LEU A 234 58.14 -100.78 30.83
C LEU A 234 59.44 -101.08 30.09
N CYS A 235 60.45 -101.56 30.82
CA CYS A 235 61.57 -102.40 30.36
C CYS A 235 62.55 -102.56 31.53
N ILE A 236 62.06 -103.22 32.59
CA ILE A 236 62.88 -104.01 33.51
C ILE A 236 62.71 -105.46 33.03
N ASP A 237 63.80 -106.23 33.11
CA ASP A 237 63.98 -107.64 32.72
C ASP A 237 64.37 -107.94 31.27
N ILE A 238 65.65 -108.31 31.08
CA ILE A 238 66.05 -109.71 30.84
C ILE A 238 67.59 -109.83 30.87
N LYS A 239 68.05 -110.76 31.73
CA LYS A 239 69.39 -111.36 31.81
C LYS A 239 69.46 -112.59 30.87
N LYS A 240 70.68 -112.90 30.40
CA LYS A 240 71.19 -114.18 29.83
C LYS A 240 70.81 -114.55 28.38
N CYS A 241 71.72 -114.29 27.44
CA CYS A 241 72.53 -115.26 26.65
C CYS A 241 73.43 -114.48 25.70
#